data_AF-A0A7C7DDF1-F1
#
_entry.id   AF-A0A7C7DDF1-F1
#
_cell.length_a   1.000
_cell.length_b   1.000
_cell.length_c   1.000
_cell.angle_alpha   90.00
_cell.angle_beta   90.00
_cell.angle_gamma   90.00
#
_symmetry.space_group_name_H-M   'P 1'
#
loop_
_entity.id
_entity.type
_entity.pdbx_description
1 polymer ?
#
loop_
_entity_poly.entity_id
_entity_poly.type
_entity_poly.pdbx_seq_one_letter_code
_entity_poly.pdbx_strand_id
1 'polypeptide(L)'
;MAEERNSEIAYRSKAVLKPEQMESKGLVRRAILSLAGPVIVEQILAMFVQVVDAAMVGRLGAEVVAGISLSFQPMMLVSGIFGGIAVGNTVLVARSVGAGDRSTASNTARQSLLIGSLLALVLSVPGWFLAPEVISLMGAEGEALRRGAAYFRWLIPGAPFMLASFIAAGSLRGAGDTVTPMVVNAASNLLNVALNWVLIWGKLGMPRLEERGAAIATSISRFFAFLALILVMSRAKSVVHFSWRNPKEVARIDWSLVQKIFRIGLPAAAERIVMSGAQLVYARTVASLGMIAYAAHAVSLNAESISFMPAFGFATAASTMVGQNLGAKQPRAASVSAWECWKMALMVMGAMGVLFALFPTAFMKIFTDDVRVFPFGYITMRIMGYVQFPESIGFVLGGALRGAGDTRSVLIYTIIGAWGVRVGLALLFIAAFKWELLGAWLAMALDWTVRASLMFWRWNSGKWQHITV
;
A
#
# COMPACT_ATOMS: atom_id res chain seq x y z
N MET A 1 -30.63 -23.83 26.18
CA MET A 1 -29.62 -24.91 26.09
C MET A 1 -29.32 -25.41 24.67
N ALA A 2 -30.18 -25.18 23.66
CA ALA A 2 -29.84 -25.47 22.25
C ALA A 2 -29.19 -24.28 21.50
N GLU A 3 -29.33 -23.04 21.99
CA GLU A 3 -28.76 -21.83 21.36
C GLU A 3 -27.30 -21.54 21.73
N GLU A 4 -26.78 -22.09 22.84
CA GLU A 4 -25.36 -21.91 23.22
C GLU A 4 -24.41 -22.85 22.48
N ARG A 5 -24.92 -23.88 21.79
CA ARG A 5 -24.08 -24.88 21.13
C ARG A 5 -23.67 -24.50 19.70
N ASN A 6 -24.20 -23.40 19.16
CA ASN A 6 -23.89 -22.91 17.81
C ASN A 6 -22.94 -21.69 17.77
N SER A 7 -22.51 -21.17 18.93
CA SER A 7 -21.59 -20.03 19.03
C SER A 7 -20.10 -20.42 18.93
N GLU A 8 -19.80 -21.73 18.94
CA GLU A 8 -18.43 -22.25 19.10
C GLU A 8 -17.90 -22.97 17.86
N ILE A 9 -18.26 -22.52 16.64
CA ILE A 9 -17.38 -22.76 15.50
C ILE A 9 -16.13 -21.89 15.74
N ALA A 10 -15.17 -22.46 16.46
CA ALA A 10 -13.85 -21.88 16.68
C ALA A 10 -13.25 -21.56 15.30
N TYR A 11 -13.28 -20.28 14.92
CA TYR A 11 -12.64 -19.77 13.72
C TYR A 11 -11.18 -20.16 13.80
N ARG A 12 -10.80 -21.08 12.91
CA ARG A 12 -9.40 -21.43 12.71
C ARG A 12 -8.85 -20.49 11.66
N SER A 13 -7.97 -19.61 12.10
CA SER A 13 -7.25 -18.76 11.16
C SER A 13 -6.45 -19.61 10.18
N LYS A 14 -6.52 -19.27 8.89
CA LYS A 14 -5.69 -19.87 7.84
C LYS A 14 -4.20 -19.56 8.01
N ALA A 15 -3.86 -18.55 8.80
CA ALA A 15 -2.49 -18.08 9.02
C ALA A 15 -1.76 -18.77 10.19
N VAL A 16 -2.49 -19.44 11.10
CA VAL A 16 -1.90 -20.17 12.24
C VAL A 16 -2.04 -21.66 11.98
N LEU A 17 -0.95 -22.28 11.54
CA LEU A 17 -0.87 -23.72 11.34
C LEU A 17 -0.37 -24.39 12.62
N LYS A 18 -0.80 -25.63 12.88
CA LYS A 18 -0.25 -26.42 14.00
C LYS A 18 1.24 -26.71 13.77
N PRO A 19 2.04 -26.94 14.83
CA PRO A 19 3.45 -27.30 14.70
C PRO A 19 3.72 -28.45 13.72
N GLU A 20 2.92 -29.52 13.76
CA GLU A 20 3.00 -30.65 12.82
C GLU A 20 2.73 -30.23 11.36
N GLN A 21 1.80 -29.30 11.15
CA GLN A 21 1.45 -28.81 9.82
C GLN A 21 2.54 -27.89 9.23
N MET A 22 3.34 -27.25 10.09
CA MET A 22 4.47 -26.41 9.67
C MET A 22 5.61 -27.22 9.05
N GLU A 23 5.68 -28.53 9.29
CA GLU A 23 6.67 -29.41 8.64
C GLU A 23 6.33 -29.66 7.16
N SER A 24 5.06 -29.56 6.79
CA SER A 24 4.63 -29.70 5.39
C SER A 24 4.75 -28.37 4.65
N LYS A 25 5.82 -28.23 3.86
CA LYS A 25 6.02 -27.08 2.95
C LYS A 25 4.80 -26.82 2.05
N GLY A 26 4.11 -27.88 1.60
CA GLY A 26 2.92 -27.77 0.76
C GLY A 26 1.76 -27.07 1.48
N LEU A 27 1.50 -27.43 2.75
CA LEU A 27 0.45 -26.79 3.55
C LEU A 27 0.78 -25.32 3.84
N VAL A 28 2.02 -25.02 4.21
CA VAL A 28 2.48 -23.65 4.47
C VAL A 28 2.31 -22.78 3.22
N ARG A 29 2.77 -23.25 2.06
CA ARG A 29 2.64 -22.51 0.79
C ARG A 29 1.18 -22.32 0.37
N ARG A 30 0.31 -23.30 0.60
CA ARG A 30 -1.13 -23.16 0.33
C ARG A 30 -1.77 -22.11 1.23
N ALA A 31 -1.41 -22.08 2.51
CA ALA A 31 -1.86 -21.03 3.43
C ALA A 31 -1.38 -19.65 2.97
N ILE A 32 -0.10 -19.52 2.59
CA ILE A 32 0.47 -18.29 2.04
C ILE A 32 -0.28 -17.85 0.78
N LEU A 33 -0.50 -18.74 -0.20
CA LEU A 33 -1.23 -18.41 -1.43
C LEU A 33 -2.69 -18.00 -1.16
N SER A 34 -3.33 -18.60 -0.16
CA SER A 34 -4.69 -18.22 0.22
C SER A 34 -4.79 -16.79 0.77
N LEU A 35 -3.69 -16.26 1.31
CA LEU A 35 -3.59 -14.89 1.81
C LEU A 35 -3.04 -13.93 0.76
N ALA A 36 -1.92 -14.29 0.12
CA ALA A 36 -1.23 -13.46 -0.86
C ALA A 36 -2.03 -13.32 -2.17
N GLY A 37 -2.58 -14.43 -2.70
CA GLY A 37 -3.25 -14.45 -4.00
C GLY A 37 -4.34 -13.38 -4.16
N PRO A 38 -5.30 -13.26 -3.23
CA PRO A 38 -6.32 -12.21 -3.29
C PRO A 38 -5.73 -10.79 -3.29
N VAL A 39 -4.69 -10.54 -2.49
CA VAL A 39 -4.04 -9.22 -2.43
C VAL A 39 -3.30 -8.92 -3.74
N ILE A 40 -2.69 -9.92 -4.38
CA ILE A 40 -2.05 -9.75 -5.69
C ILE A 40 -3.08 -9.36 -6.74
N VAL A 41 -4.23 -10.06 -6.77
CA VAL A 41 -5.35 -9.73 -7.68
C VAL A 41 -5.89 -8.33 -7.39
N GLU A 42 -6.06 -7.97 -6.13
CA GLU A 42 -6.47 -6.63 -5.70
C GLU A 42 -5.55 -5.54 -6.26
N GLN A 43 -4.22 -5.72 -6.13
CA GLN A 43 -3.23 -4.76 -6.62
C GLN A 43 -3.22 -4.64 -8.15
N ILE A 44 -3.32 -5.76 -8.86
CA ILE A 44 -3.37 -5.78 -10.34
C ILE A 44 -4.63 -5.05 -10.82
N LEU A 45 -5.80 -5.34 -10.23
CA LEU A 45 -7.05 -4.67 -10.58
C LEU A 45 -6.98 -3.16 -10.29
N ALA A 46 -6.42 -2.78 -9.14
CA ALA A 46 -6.23 -1.37 -8.77
C ALA A 46 -5.32 -0.63 -9.77
N MET A 47 -4.32 -1.30 -10.35
CA MET A 47 -3.49 -0.72 -11.41
C MET A 47 -4.28 -0.49 -12.70
N PHE A 48 -5.01 -1.50 -13.18
CA PHE A 48 -5.80 -1.36 -14.40
C PHE A 48 -6.80 -0.20 -14.29
N VAL A 49 -7.46 -0.08 -13.14
CA VAL A 49 -8.40 1.02 -12.87
C VAL A 49 -7.69 2.37 -12.87
N GLN A 50 -6.52 2.50 -12.23
CA GLN A 50 -5.75 3.74 -12.28
C GLN A 50 -5.40 4.16 -13.72
N VAL A 51 -5.05 3.22 -14.59
CA VAL A 51 -4.77 3.50 -16.02
C VAL A 51 -6.03 3.98 -16.73
N VAL A 52 -7.17 3.32 -16.50
CA VAL A 52 -8.46 3.71 -17.10
C VAL A 52 -8.88 5.11 -16.63
N ASP A 53 -8.78 5.39 -15.33
CA ASP A 53 -9.14 6.70 -14.76
C ASP A 53 -8.25 7.81 -15.33
N ALA A 54 -6.94 7.59 -15.40
CA ALA A 54 -6.00 8.52 -16.00
C ALA A 54 -6.33 8.77 -17.49
N ALA A 55 -6.70 7.74 -18.24
CA ALA A 55 -7.09 7.87 -19.64
C ALA A 55 -8.42 8.64 -19.83
N MET A 56 -9.38 8.49 -18.91
CA MET A 56 -10.65 9.22 -18.96
C MET A 56 -10.47 10.70 -18.63
N VAL A 57 -9.71 11.00 -17.58
CA VAL A 57 -9.40 12.38 -17.17
C VAL A 57 -8.48 13.07 -18.17
N GLY A 58 -7.54 12.33 -18.76
CA GLY A 58 -6.57 12.83 -19.75
C GLY A 58 -7.20 13.51 -20.98
N ARG A 59 -8.47 13.19 -21.29
CA ARG A 59 -9.21 13.74 -22.42
C ARG A 59 -9.93 15.06 -22.10
N LEU A 60 -9.85 15.57 -20.88
CA LEU A 60 -10.51 16.82 -20.45
C LEU A 60 -9.72 18.09 -20.73
N GLY A 61 -8.48 17.98 -21.23
CA GLY A 61 -7.61 19.13 -21.54
C GLY A 61 -6.43 19.26 -20.58
N ALA A 62 -5.39 19.97 -21.01
CA ALA A 62 -4.10 20.04 -20.33
C ALA A 62 -4.20 20.73 -18.95
N GLU A 63 -5.02 21.76 -18.85
CA GLU A 63 -5.23 22.55 -17.63
C GLU A 63 -5.92 21.72 -16.54
N VAL A 64 -6.88 20.87 -16.94
CA VAL A 64 -7.57 19.94 -16.04
C VAL A 64 -6.62 18.86 -15.54
N VAL A 65 -5.84 18.26 -16.46
CA VAL A 65 -4.84 17.23 -16.10
C VAL A 65 -3.78 17.80 -15.16
N ALA A 66 -3.29 19.01 -15.43
CA ALA A 66 -2.32 19.69 -14.57
C ALA A 66 -2.89 19.92 -13.16
N GLY A 67 -4.09 20.51 -13.05
CA GLY A 67 -4.75 20.76 -11.77
C GLY A 67 -5.03 19.48 -10.95
N ILE A 68 -5.45 18.41 -11.61
CA ILE A 68 -5.68 17.10 -10.96
C ILE A 68 -4.37 16.46 -10.51
N SER A 69 -3.32 16.51 -11.34
CA SER A 69 -2.00 15.96 -11.01
C SER A 69 -1.39 16.65 -9.78
N LEU A 70 -1.54 17.97 -9.68
CA LEU A 70 -1.08 18.75 -8.51
C LEU A 70 -1.89 18.41 -7.25
N SER A 71 -3.18 18.07 -7.39
CA SER A 71 -4.03 17.61 -6.29
C SER A 71 -3.62 16.24 -5.72
N PHE A 72 -2.82 15.46 -6.44
CA PHE A 72 -2.37 14.15 -6.00
C PHE A 72 -1.36 14.23 -4.84
N GLN A 73 -0.49 15.25 -4.84
CA GLN A 73 0.54 15.47 -3.81
C GLN A 73 -0.03 15.55 -2.38
N PRO A 74 -0.99 16.45 -2.06
CA PRO A 74 -1.59 16.51 -0.73
C PRO A 74 -2.35 15.22 -0.40
N MET A 75 -2.98 14.59 -1.38
CA MET A 75 -3.69 13.32 -1.15
C MET A 75 -2.75 12.15 -0.85
N MET A 76 -1.56 12.15 -1.43
CA MET A 76 -0.51 11.17 -1.14
C MET A 76 -0.03 11.29 0.31
N LEU A 77 0.16 12.52 0.82
CA LEU A 77 0.53 12.76 2.22
C LEU A 77 -0.53 12.24 3.18
N VAL A 78 -1.80 12.60 2.94
CA VAL A 78 -2.95 12.11 3.71
C VAL A 78 -3.01 10.58 3.68
N SER A 79 -2.84 9.98 2.50
CA SER A 79 -2.82 8.52 2.33
C SER A 79 -1.67 7.84 3.08
N GLY A 80 -0.50 8.48 3.19
CA GLY A 80 0.65 7.96 3.95
C GLY A 80 0.39 7.91 5.45
N ILE A 81 -0.17 8.99 6.01
CA ILE A 81 -0.58 9.05 7.43
C ILE A 81 -1.63 7.96 7.71
N PHE A 82 -2.63 7.86 6.82
CA PHE A 82 -3.72 6.91 6.94
C PHE A 82 -3.27 5.46 6.82
N GLY A 83 -2.35 5.19 5.88
CA GLY A 83 -1.72 3.90 5.72
C GLY A 83 -0.96 3.46 6.97
N GLY A 84 -0.23 4.36 7.63
CA GLY A 84 0.47 4.04 8.87
C GLY A 84 -0.47 3.60 10.00
N ILE A 85 -1.58 4.31 10.20
CA ILE A 85 -2.62 3.91 11.19
C ILE A 85 -3.19 2.54 10.85
N ALA A 86 -3.48 2.29 9.57
CA ALA A 86 -3.96 0.99 9.11
C ALA A 86 -2.95 -0.15 9.36
N VAL A 87 -1.64 0.10 9.24
CA VAL A 87 -0.60 -0.87 9.62
C VAL A 87 -0.66 -1.16 11.12
N GLY A 88 -0.72 -0.14 11.97
CA GLY A 88 -0.82 -0.32 13.43
C GLY A 88 -2.03 -1.17 13.84
N ASN A 89 -3.19 -0.88 13.26
CA ASN A 89 -4.41 -1.68 13.42
C ASN A 89 -4.23 -3.13 12.95
N THR A 90 -3.68 -3.33 11.74
CA THR A 90 -3.49 -4.67 11.15
C THR A 90 -2.63 -5.57 12.06
N VAL A 91 -1.55 -5.02 12.63
CA VAL A 91 -0.63 -5.74 13.51
C VAL A 91 -1.31 -6.15 14.81
N LEU A 92 -2.02 -5.21 15.46
CA LEU A 92 -2.72 -5.50 16.72
C LEU A 92 -3.86 -6.50 16.51
N VAL A 93 -4.65 -6.35 15.44
CA VAL A 93 -5.70 -7.32 15.08
C VAL A 93 -5.10 -8.70 14.81
N ALA A 94 -4.00 -8.79 14.04
CA ALA A 94 -3.32 -10.06 13.78
C ALA A 94 -2.84 -10.71 15.08
N ARG A 95 -2.23 -9.94 15.99
CA ARG A 95 -1.79 -10.45 17.29
C ARG A 95 -2.94 -10.97 18.14
N SER A 96 -4.04 -10.21 18.25
CA SER A 96 -5.22 -10.62 19.02
C SER A 96 -5.91 -11.86 18.43
N VAL A 97 -6.06 -11.92 17.10
CA VAL A 97 -6.62 -13.11 16.42
C VAL A 97 -5.72 -14.33 16.62
N GLY A 98 -4.40 -14.16 16.53
CA GLY A 98 -3.43 -15.20 16.82
C GLY A 98 -3.50 -15.73 18.26
N ALA A 99 -3.77 -14.85 19.23
CA ALA A 99 -3.97 -15.19 20.63
C ALA A 99 -5.35 -15.83 20.92
N GLY A 100 -6.25 -15.90 19.94
CA GLY A 100 -7.63 -16.36 20.11
C GLY A 100 -8.58 -15.31 20.70
N ASP A 101 -8.11 -14.09 20.95
CA ASP A 101 -8.88 -13.00 21.56
C ASP A 101 -9.58 -12.14 20.48
N ARG A 102 -10.73 -12.61 20.01
CA ARG A 102 -11.54 -11.88 19.03
C ARG A 102 -12.17 -10.60 19.58
N SER A 103 -12.35 -10.52 20.90
CA SER A 103 -12.91 -9.34 21.55
C SER A 103 -11.94 -8.16 21.42
N THR A 104 -10.68 -8.37 21.79
CA THR A 104 -9.63 -7.35 21.63
C THR A 104 -9.36 -7.03 20.17
N ALA A 105 -9.44 -8.01 19.26
CA ALA A 105 -9.33 -7.76 17.82
C ALA A 105 -10.44 -6.81 17.33
N SER A 106 -11.68 -7.06 17.74
CA SER A 106 -12.85 -6.25 17.37
C SER A 106 -12.80 -4.87 18.01
N ASN A 107 -12.42 -4.76 19.29
CA ASN A 107 -12.24 -3.48 19.95
C ASN A 107 -11.11 -2.66 19.30
N THR A 108 -9.99 -3.28 18.94
CA THR A 108 -8.88 -2.63 18.22
C THR A 108 -9.33 -2.02 16.90
N ALA A 109 -10.05 -2.79 16.09
CA ALA A 109 -10.61 -2.31 14.82
C ALA A 109 -11.57 -1.14 15.03
N ARG A 110 -12.41 -1.22 16.08
CA ARG A 110 -13.36 -0.17 16.45
C ARG A 110 -12.66 1.12 16.87
N GLN A 111 -11.68 1.04 17.78
CA GLN A 111 -10.89 2.20 18.22
C GLN A 111 -10.15 2.84 17.05
N SER A 112 -9.58 2.01 16.16
CA SER A 112 -8.90 2.49 14.96
C SER A 112 -9.87 3.24 14.04
N LEU A 113 -11.07 2.70 13.79
CA LEU A 113 -12.09 3.38 12.98
C LEU A 113 -12.56 4.69 13.61
N LEU A 114 -12.79 4.72 14.93
CA LEU A 114 -13.24 5.92 15.63
C LEU A 114 -12.21 7.05 15.51
N ILE A 115 -10.95 6.75 15.83
CA ILE A 115 -9.86 7.73 15.84
C ILE A 115 -9.44 8.10 14.44
N GLY A 116 -9.42 7.11 13.54
CA GLY A 116 -9.19 7.35 12.12
C GLY A 116 -10.24 8.31 11.57
N SER A 117 -11.52 8.05 11.80
CA SER A 117 -12.60 8.94 11.34
C SER A 117 -12.46 10.35 11.91
N LEU A 118 -12.11 10.49 13.20
CA LEU A 118 -11.83 11.80 13.80
C LEU A 118 -10.66 12.51 13.12
N LEU A 119 -9.54 11.82 12.93
CA LEU A 119 -8.36 12.38 12.26
C LEU A 119 -8.67 12.77 10.81
N ALA A 120 -9.42 11.94 10.10
CA ALA A 120 -9.81 12.25 8.73
C ALA A 120 -10.75 13.45 8.67
N LEU A 121 -11.70 13.61 9.59
CA LEU A 121 -12.52 14.82 9.67
C LEU A 121 -11.66 16.06 9.93
N VAL A 122 -10.73 15.99 10.89
CA VAL A 122 -9.79 17.08 11.21
C VAL A 122 -8.93 17.49 10.02
N LEU A 123 -8.59 16.56 9.12
CA LEU A 123 -7.82 16.88 7.91
C LEU A 123 -8.70 17.29 6.73
N SER A 124 -9.89 16.70 6.59
CA SER A 124 -10.74 16.88 5.41
C SER A 124 -11.53 18.18 5.45
N VAL A 125 -12.00 18.59 6.63
CA VAL A 125 -12.81 19.82 6.78
C VAL A 125 -11.97 21.07 6.44
N PRO A 126 -10.78 21.29 7.05
CA PRO A 126 -9.92 22.41 6.65
C PRO A 126 -9.46 22.29 5.20
N GLY A 127 -9.15 21.08 4.73
CA GLY A 127 -8.74 20.85 3.34
C GLY A 127 -9.80 21.28 2.31
N TRP A 128 -11.07 21.22 2.66
CA TRP A 128 -12.15 21.69 1.78
C TRP A 128 -12.18 23.23 1.67
N PHE A 129 -12.10 23.92 2.81
CA PHE A 129 -12.09 25.39 2.85
C PHE A 129 -10.82 25.95 2.22
N LEU A 130 -9.67 25.37 2.58
CA LEU A 130 -8.33 25.78 2.16
C LEU A 130 -7.88 25.16 0.82
N ALA A 131 -8.83 24.63 0.03
CA ALA A 131 -8.48 23.94 -1.22
C ALA A 131 -7.67 24.81 -2.19
N PRO A 132 -8.01 26.09 -2.45
CA PRO A 132 -7.18 26.96 -3.29
C PRO A 132 -5.77 27.15 -2.74
N GLU A 133 -5.63 27.37 -1.44
CA GLU A 133 -4.34 27.61 -0.78
C GLU A 133 -3.46 26.35 -0.81
N VAL A 134 -4.05 25.19 -0.55
CA VAL A 134 -3.34 23.91 -0.62
C VAL A 134 -2.87 23.63 -2.05
N ILE A 135 -3.72 23.85 -3.06
CA ILE A 135 -3.38 23.58 -4.45
C ILE A 135 -2.39 24.63 -5.01
N SER A 136 -2.51 25.89 -4.59
CA SER A 136 -1.55 26.94 -4.92
C SER A 136 -0.18 26.66 -4.30
N LEU A 137 -0.13 26.15 -3.06
CA LEU A 137 1.11 25.72 -2.41
C LEU A 137 1.83 24.61 -3.20
N MET A 138 1.08 23.79 -3.95
CA MET A 138 1.65 22.77 -4.84
C MET A 138 2.20 23.34 -6.16
N GLY A 139 2.08 24.66 -6.39
CA GLY A 139 2.54 25.35 -7.59
C GLY A 139 1.50 25.49 -8.69
N ALA A 140 0.21 25.30 -8.38
CA ALA A 140 -0.86 25.54 -9.36
C ALA A 140 -1.11 27.05 -9.52
N GLU A 141 -1.23 27.50 -10.77
CA GLU A 141 -1.52 28.88 -11.13
C GLU A 141 -2.66 28.96 -12.14
N GLY A 142 -3.25 30.15 -12.30
CA GLY A 142 -4.27 30.44 -13.31
C GLY A 142 -5.44 29.45 -13.35
N GLU A 143 -5.72 28.94 -14.54
CA GLU A 143 -6.82 27.99 -14.76
C GLU A 143 -6.58 26.63 -14.10
N ALA A 144 -5.32 26.18 -14.02
CA ALA A 144 -4.97 24.92 -13.36
C ALA A 144 -5.24 24.97 -11.84
N LEU A 145 -5.00 26.13 -11.20
CA LEU A 145 -5.39 26.35 -9.81
C LEU A 145 -6.90 26.29 -9.64
N ARG A 146 -7.66 27.00 -10.48
CA ARG A 146 -9.13 27.04 -10.40
C ARG A 146 -9.74 25.65 -10.56
N ARG A 147 -9.29 24.90 -11.58
CA ARG A 147 -9.75 23.54 -11.88
C ARG A 147 -9.30 22.53 -10.83
N GLY A 148 -8.03 22.59 -10.41
CA GLY A 148 -7.47 21.72 -9.36
C GLY A 148 -8.13 21.92 -8.01
N ALA A 149 -8.36 23.17 -7.59
CA ALA A 149 -9.09 23.47 -6.35
C ALA A 149 -10.54 22.99 -6.40
N ALA A 150 -11.22 23.12 -7.54
CA ALA A 150 -12.56 22.57 -7.72
C ALA A 150 -12.56 21.04 -7.58
N TYR A 151 -11.65 20.35 -8.27
CA TYR A 151 -11.46 18.90 -8.15
C TYR A 151 -11.21 18.47 -6.70
N PHE A 152 -10.25 19.11 -6.02
CA PHE A 152 -9.86 18.79 -4.66
C PHE A 152 -11.02 18.95 -3.66
N ARG A 153 -11.84 20.01 -3.79
CA ARG A 153 -13.05 20.22 -2.96
C ARG A 153 -14.06 19.07 -3.05
N TRP A 154 -14.18 18.43 -4.21
CA TRP A 154 -15.09 17.31 -4.39
C TRP A 154 -14.45 15.96 -4.02
N LEU A 155 -13.12 15.89 -3.98
CA LEU A 155 -12.37 14.68 -3.63
C LEU A 155 -12.16 14.53 -2.12
N ILE A 156 -11.86 15.63 -1.42
CA ILE A 156 -11.49 15.60 0.01
C ILE A 156 -12.59 15.04 0.94
N PRO A 157 -13.90 15.21 0.69
CA PRO A 157 -14.95 14.57 1.50
C PRO A 157 -14.91 13.03 1.42
N GLY A 158 -14.26 12.46 0.41
CA GLY A 158 -14.04 11.01 0.29
C GLY A 158 -12.89 10.48 1.15
N ALA A 159 -12.02 11.35 1.70
CA ALA A 159 -10.84 10.94 2.45
C ALA A 159 -11.16 10.20 3.77
N PRO A 160 -12.20 10.57 4.56
CA PRO A 160 -12.61 9.79 5.74
C PRO A 160 -13.04 8.36 5.39
N PHE A 161 -13.77 8.18 4.29
CA PHE A 161 -14.17 6.84 3.84
C PHE A 161 -12.98 6.02 3.33
N MET A 162 -12.01 6.67 2.69
CA MET A 162 -10.74 6.02 2.31
C MET A 162 -10.00 5.47 3.52
N LEU A 163 -9.82 6.28 4.58
CA LEU A 163 -9.15 5.84 5.79
C LEU A 163 -9.91 4.71 6.49
N ALA A 164 -11.22 4.87 6.64
CA ALA A 164 -12.05 3.85 7.27
C ALA A 164 -11.98 2.53 6.49
N SER A 165 -11.96 2.60 5.15
CA SER A 165 -11.76 1.42 4.29
C SER A 165 -10.38 0.80 4.47
N PHE A 166 -9.30 1.59 4.56
CA PHE A 166 -7.95 1.07 4.84
C PHE A 166 -7.86 0.36 6.19
N ILE A 167 -8.47 0.93 7.22
CA ILE A 167 -8.51 0.32 8.55
C ILE A 167 -9.33 -0.97 8.52
N ALA A 168 -10.54 -0.95 7.96
CA ALA A 168 -11.41 -2.12 7.88
C ALA A 168 -10.77 -3.26 7.06
N ALA A 169 -10.22 -2.94 5.88
CA ALA A 169 -9.47 -3.87 5.05
C ALA A 169 -8.24 -4.43 5.79
N GLY A 170 -7.49 -3.57 6.48
CA GLY A 170 -6.36 -3.96 7.32
C GLY A 170 -6.76 -4.91 8.45
N SER A 171 -7.88 -4.65 9.12
CA SER A 171 -8.42 -5.52 10.18
C SER A 171 -8.77 -6.90 9.63
N LEU A 172 -9.46 -6.97 8.48
CA LEU A 172 -9.81 -8.24 7.84
C LEU A 172 -8.57 -9.01 7.40
N ARG A 173 -7.60 -8.34 6.76
CA ARG A 173 -6.31 -8.96 6.36
C ARG A 173 -5.52 -9.44 7.57
N GLY A 174 -5.48 -8.65 8.64
CA GLY A 174 -4.87 -9.03 9.92
C GLY A 174 -5.55 -10.24 10.55
N ALA A 175 -6.87 -10.39 10.36
CA ALA A 175 -7.63 -11.56 10.79
C ALA A 175 -7.51 -12.78 9.86
N GLY A 176 -6.85 -12.65 8.70
CA GLY A 176 -6.66 -13.72 7.72
C GLY A 176 -7.74 -13.80 6.64
N ASP A 177 -8.63 -12.81 6.55
CA ASP A 177 -9.56 -12.64 5.44
C ASP A 177 -9.03 -11.60 4.45
N THR A 178 -8.35 -12.08 3.41
CA THR A 178 -7.84 -11.24 2.32
C THR A 178 -8.78 -11.20 1.11
N VAL A 179 -9.80 -12.07 1.07
CA VAL A 179 -10.74 -12.16 -0.06
C VAL A 179 -11.79 -11.06 0.04
N THR A 180 -12.34 -10.81 1.23
CA THR A 180 -13.35 -9.76 1.41
C THR A 180 -12.84 -8.38 0.98
N PRO A 181 -11.66 -7.89 1.43
CA PRO A 181 -11.12 -6.62 0.97
C PRO A 181 -10.89 -6.57 -0.54
N MET A 182 -10.35 -7.65 -1.13
CA MET A 182 -10.13 -7.74 -2.58
C MET A 182 -11.44 -7.57 -3.35
N VAL A 183 -12.50 -8.31 -2.99
CA VAL A 183 -13.79 -8.24 -3.70
C VAL A 183 -14.43 -6.86 -3.57
N VAL A 184 -14.42 -6.28 -2.35
CA VAL A 184 -15.01 -4.96 -2.12
C VAL A 184 -14.24 -3.87 -2.88
N ASN A 185 -12.90 -3.90 -2.85
CA ASN A 185 -12.08 -2.93 -3.57
C ASN A 185 -12.21 -3.08 -5.09
N ALA A 186 -12.27 -4.31 -5.61
CA ALA A 186 -12.56 -4.55 -7.01
C ALA A 186 -13.93 -3.97 -7.42
N ALA A 187 -14.98 -4.25 -6.65
CA ALA A 187 -16.31 -3.71 -6.90
C ALA A 187 -16.36 -2.17 -6.82
N SER A 188 -15.68 -1.58 -5.83
CA SER A 188 -15.55 -0.13 -5.67
C SER A 188 -14.82 0.50 -6.86
N ASN A 189 -13.75 -0.11 -7.34
CA ASN A 189 -12.98 0.39 -8.48
C ASN A 189 -13.77 0.28 -9.79
N LEU A 190 -14.52 -0.81 -10.00
CA LEU A 190 -15.41 -0.94 -11.16
C LEU A 190 -16.55 0.08 -11.11
N LEU A 191 -17.13 0.30 -9.92
CA LEU A 191 -18.10 1.37 -9.70
C LEU A 191 -17.50 2.73 -10.03
N ASN A 192 -16.24 2.98 -9.65
CA ASN A 192 -15.56 4.22 -9.95
C ASN A 192 -15.44 4.47 -11.46
N VAL A 193 -14.98 3.49 -12.22
CA VAL A 193 -14.88 3.58 -13.69
C VAL A 193 -16.25 3.84 -14.33
N ALA A 194 -17.28 3.14 -13.87
CA ALA A 194 -18.64 3.34 -14.36
C ALA A 194 -19.17 4.75 -14.05
N LEU A 195 -18.96 5.24 -12.82
CA LEU A 195 -19.34 6.59 -12.41
C LEU A 195 -18.51 7.66 -13.14
N ASN A 196 -17.23 7.42 -13.41
CA ASN A 196 -16.40 8.30 -14.23
C ASN A 196 -17.01 8.43 -15.63
N TRP A 197 -17.45 7.32 -16.23
CA TRP A 197 -18.05 7.36 -17.57
C TRP A 197 -19.33 8.20 -17.61
N VAL A 198 -20.15 8.09 -16.56
CA VAL A 198 -21.41 8.82 -16.43
C VAL A 198 -21.17 10.30 -16.11
N LEU A 199 -20.41 10.59 -15.05
CA LEU A 199 -20.30 11.93 -14.46
C LEU A 199 -19.27 12.82 -15.19
N ILE A 200 -18.18 12.26 -15.71
CA ILE A 200 -17.20 13.05 -16.47
C ILE A 200 -17.83 13.54 -17.78
N TRP A 201 -18.51 12.64 -18.50
CA TRP A 201 -18.99 12.89 -19.87
C TRP A 201 -20.48 13.23 -19.99
N GLY A 202 -21.25 13.20 -18.89
CA GLY A 202 -22.68 13.50 -18.90
C GLY A 202 -23.50 12.47 -19.67
N LYS A 203 -23.32 11.19 -19.36
CA LYS A 203 -24.09 10.08 -19.96
C LYS A 203 -25.31 9.75 -19.11
N LEU A 204 -26.23 8.95 -19.65
CA LEU A 204 -27.48 8.52 -18.98
C LEU A 204 -28.38 9.67 -18.49
N GLY A 205 -28.40 10.80 -19.22
CA GLY A 205 -29.23 11.97 -18.87
C GLY A 205 -28.68 12.85 -17.74
N MET A 206 -27.47 12.55 -17.24
CA MET A 206 -26.78 13.39 -16.26
C MET A 206 -26.01 14.53 -16.93
N PRO A 207 -25.84 15.68 -16.24
CA PRO A 207 -25.01 16.77 -16.76
C PRO A 207 -23.54 16.36 -16.83
N ARG A 208 -22.81 16.94 -17.79
CA ARG A 208 -21.36 16.76 -17.92
C ARG A 208 -20.65 17.54 -16.82
N LEU A 209 -20.05 16.85 -15.86
CA LEU A 209 -19.38 17.46 -14.68
C LEU A 209 -17.85 17.49 -14.79
N GLU A 210 -17.27 16.93 -15.84
CA GLU A 210 -15.82 16.98 -16.13
C GLU A 210 -14.97 16.55 -14.91
N GLU A 211 -14.01 17.38 -14.47
CA GLU A 211 -13.15 17.09 -13.32
C GLU A 211 -13.93 16.90 -12.02
N ARG A 212 -15.02 17.66 -11.83
CA ARG A 212 -15.85 17.50 -10.63
C ARG A 212 -16.51 16.13 -10.63
N GLY A 213 -16.92 15.65 -11.82
CA GLY A 213 -17.46 14.31 -12.00
C GLY A 213 -16.49 13.23 -11.57
N ALA A 214 -15.21 13.34 -11.95
CA ALA A 214 -14.16 12.40 -11.55
C ALA A 214 -13.93 12.37 -10.03
N ALA A 215 -13.89 13.55 -9.39
CA ALA A 215 -13.75 13.66 -7.94
C ALA A 215 -14.96 13.08 -7.19
N ILE A 216 -16.18 13.37 -7.64
CA ILE A 216 -17.43 12.84 -7.06
C ILE A 216 -17.50 11.32 -7.22
N ALA A 217 -17.20 10.79 -8.41
CA ALA A 217 -17.15 9.36 -8.66
C ALA A 217 -16.19 8.65 -7.69
N THR A 218 -15.02 9.25 -7.45
CA THR A 218 -14.02 8.73 -6.50
C THR A 218 -14.52 8.74 -5.07
N SER A 219 -15.14 9.85 -4.63
CA SER A 219 -15.71 9.98 -3.29
C SER A 219 -16.86 8.99 -3.05
N ILE A 220 -17.77 8.81 -4.02
CA ILE A 220 -18.87 7.83 -3.95
C ILE A 220 -18.33 6.41 -3.87
N SER A 221 -17.31 6.08 -4.67
CA SER A 221 -16.71 4.74 -4.68
C SER A 221 -16.04 4.42 -3.34
N ARG A 222 -15.29 5.38 -2.77
CA ARG A 222 -14.71 5.25 -1.42
C ARG A 222 -15.79 5.06 -0.35
N PHE A 223 -16.90 5.80 -0.45
CA PHE A 223 -18.05 5.62 0.45
C PHE A 223 -18.67 4.22 0.31
N PHE A 224 -18.84 3.72 -0.91
CA PHE A 224 -19.30 2.36 -1.17
C PHE A 224 -18.37 1.31 -0.55
N ALA A 225 -17.05 1.42 -0.75
CA ALA A 225 -16.07 0.50 -0.16
C ALA A 225 -16.16 0.48 1.36
N PHE A 226 -16.24 1.66 1.97
CA PHE A 226 -16.42 1.83 3.41
C PHE A 226 -17.68 1.11 3.89
N LEU A 227 -18.83 1.42 3.29
CA LEU A 227 -20.12 0.86 3.69
C LEU A 227 -20.12 -0.66 3.54
N ALA A 228 -19.63 -1.18 2.41
CA ALA A 228 -19.56 -2.62 2.15
C ALA A 228 -18.66 -3.35 3.16
N LEU A 229 -17.49 -2.81 3.50
CA LEU A 229 -16.60 -3.40 4.51
C LEU A 229 -17.23 -3.39 5.90
N ILE A 230 -17.85 -2.28 6.30
CA ILE A 230 -18.53 -2.19 7.60
C ILE A 230 -19.71 -3.16 7.68
N LEU A 231 -20.51 -3.30 6.62
CA LEU A 231 -21.61 -4.26 6.56
C LEU A 231 -21.10 -5.70 6.69
N VAL A 232 -19.97 -6.06 6.06
CA VAL A 232 -19.38 -7.39 6.23
C VAL A 232 -18.87 -7.61 7.65
N MET A 233 -18.17 -6.63 8.23
CA MET A 233 -17.69 -6.71 9.63
C MET A 233 -18.83 -6.73 10.65
N SER A 234 -20.01 -6.25 10.29
CA SER A 234 -21.21 -6.32 11.14
C SER A 234 -21.89 -7.70 11.12
N ARG A 235 -21.46 -8.64 10.25
CA ARG A 235 -21.99 -10.01 10.23
C ARG A 235 -21.41 -10.81 11.39
N ALA A 236 -22.24 -11.63 12.05
CA ALA A 236 -21.84 -12.47 13.19
C ALA A 236 -20.72 -13.48 12.86
N LYS A 237 -20.58 -13.86 11.59
CA LYS A 237 -19.53 -14.79 11.13
C LYS A 237 -18.17 -14.12 10.91
N SER A 238 -18.10 -12.79 10.97
CA SER A 238 -16.83 -12.06 10.83
C SER A 238 -15.93 -12.32 12.04
N VAL A 239 -14.63 -12.49 11.81
CA VAL A 239 -13.62 -12.64 12.86
C VAL A 239 -13.49 -11.37 13.69
N VAL A 240 -13.59 -10.23 13.00
CA VAL A 240 -13.63 -8.89 13.55
C VAL A 240 -15.08 -8.44 13.46
N HIS A 241 -15.84 -8.62 14.54
CA HIS A 241 -17.28 -8.42 14.55
C HIS A 241 -17.64 -7.10 15.23
N PHE A 242 -18.40 -6.25 14.54
CA PHE A 242 -18.98 -5.05 15.14
C PHE A 242 -20.41 -5.33 15.62
N SER A 243 -20.58 -5.31 16.94
CA SER A 243 -21.89 -5.23 17.58
C SER A 243 -22.29 -3.77 17.74
N TRP A 244 -23.41 -3.38 17.13
CA TRP A 244 -23.99 -2.04 17.23
C TRP A 244 -24.99 -1.92 18.39
N ARG A 245 -25.10 -2.96 19.24
CA ARG A 245 -26.15 -3.05 20.28
C ARG A 245 -26.02 -2.00 21.39
N ASN A 246 -24.82 -1.49 21.67
CA ASN A 246 -24.61 -0.49 22.72
C ASN A 246 -23.76 0.70 22.22
N PRO A 247 -24.39 1.78 21.72
CA PRO A 247 -23.69 2.95 21.17
C PRO A 247 -22.73 3.63 22.17
N LYS A 248 -23.06 3.59 23.47
CA LYS A 248 -22.22 4.19 24.53
C LYS A 248 -20.91 3.43 24.72
N GLU A 249 -20.93 2.11 24.57
CA GLU A 249 -19.71 1.31 24.58
C GLU A 249 -18.90 1.51 23.31
N VAL A 250 -19.56 1.71 22.16
CA VAL A 250 -18.91 1.96 20.87
C VAL A 250 -18.15 3.29 20.86
N ALA A 251 -18.69 4.32 21.53
CA ALA A 251 -18.06 5.63 21.63
C ALA A 251 -16.97 5.74 22.71
N ARG A 252 -16.81 4.72 23.58
CA ARG A 252 -15.79 4.74 24.64
C ARG A 252 -14.39 4.58 24.06
N ILE A 253 -13.56 5.60 24.25
CA ILE A 253 -12.15 5.60 23.83
C ILE A 253 -11.32 4.80 24.82
N ASP A 254 -10.59 3.79 24.33
CA ASP A 254 -9.59 3.06 25.10
C ASP A 254 -8.21 3.62 24.77
N TRP A 255 -7.76 4.59 25.57
CA TRP A 255 -6.50 5.29 25.35
C TRP A 255 -5.28 4.36 25.32
N SER A 256 -5.33 3.22 26.02
CA SER A 256 -4.24 2.24 25.98
C SER A 256 -4.10 1.63 24.60
N LEU A 257 -5.21 1.19 23.99
CA LEU A 257 -5.22 0.68 22.61
C LEU A 257 -4.84 1.76 21.60
N VAL A 258 -5.33 2.99 21.79
CA VAL A 258 -4.95 4.14 20.94
C VAL A 258 -3.44 4.32 20.89
N GLN A 259 -2.80 4.38 22.05
CA GLN A 259 -1.36 4.56 22.17
C GLN A 259 -0.60 3.44 21.46
N LYS A 260 -1.05 2.19 21.58
CA LYS A 260 -0.45 1.05 20.86
C LYS A 260 -0.58 1.18 19.35
N ILE A 261 -1.77 1.58 18.86
CA ILE A 261 -2.01 1.81 17.41
C ILE A 261 -1.02 2.86 16.89
N PHE A 262 -0.88 4.01 17.55
CA PHE A 262 0.04 5.05 17.13
C PHE A 262 1.52 4.68 17.31
N ARG A 263 1.88 3.91 18.34
CA ARG A 263 3.26 3.47 18.56
C ARG A 263 3.80 2.64 17.38
N ILE A 264 2.94 1.84 16.77
CA ILE A 264 3.25 1.03 15.59
C ILE A 264 3.02 1.84 14.31
N GLY A 265 1.92 2.59 14.24
CA GLY A 265 1.47 3.27 13.04
C GLY A 265 2.23 4.54 12.67
N LEU A 266 2.70 5.33 13.66
CA LEU A 266 3.47 6.55 13.39
C LEU A 266 4.80 6.24 12.67
N PRO A 267 5.62 5.26 13.11
CA PRO A 267 6.81 4.89 12.34
C PRO A 267 6.49 4.41 10.92
N ALA A 268 5.39 3.69 10.72
CA ALA A 268 4.97 3.23 9.38
C ALA A 268 4.48 4.38 8.48
N ALA A 269 3.75 5.36 9.04
CA ALA A 269 3.39 6.58 8.33
C ALA A 269 4.64 7.38 7.93
N ALA A 270 5.56 7.56 8.89
CA ALA A 270 6.83 8.22 8.65
C ALA A 270 7.65 7.50 7.57
N GLU A 271 7.67 6.16 7.55
CA GLU A 271 8.35 5.36 6.53
C GLU A 271 7.81 5.70 5.14
N ARG A 272 6.49 5.79 5.00
CA ARG A 272 5.84 6.14 3.72
C ARG A 272 6.16 7.57 3.29
N ILE A 273 6.14 8.53 4.20
CA ILE A 273 6.47 9.93 3.91
C ILE A 273 7.94 10.07 3.52
N VAL A 274 8.85 9.47 4.28
CA VAL A 274 10.30 9.43 4.00
C VAL A 274 10.56 8.85 2.62
N MET A 275 9.92 7.72 2.29
CA MET A 275 10.09 7.08 0.99
C MET A 275 9.54 7.93 -0.16
N SER A 276 8.38 8.56 0.04
CA SER A 276 7.77 9.45 -0.98
C SER A 276 8.64 10.69 -1.23
N GLY A 277 9.19 11.29 -0.17
CA GLY A 277 10.12 12.42 -0.29
C GLY A 277 11.41 12.04 -1.01
N ALA A 278 11.99 10.88 -0.69
CA ALA A 278 13.17 10.38 -1.39
C ALA A 278 12.90 10.12 -2.87
N GLN A 279 11.74 9.56 -3.23
CA GLN A 279 11.32 9.35 -4.61
C GLN A 279 11.18 10.68 -5.37
N LEU A 280 10.62 11.72 -4.75
CA LEU A 280 10.49 13.04 -5.36
C LEU A 280 11.86 13.65 -5.69
N VAL A 281 12.78 13.66 -4.72
CA VAL A 281 14.14 14.19 -4.92
C VAL A 281 14.88 13.37 -5.97
N TYR A 282 14.82 12.05 -5.90
CA TYR A 282 15.43 11.16 -6.88
C TYR A 282 14.89 11.41 -8.29
N ALA A 283 13.57 11.50 -8.46
CA ALA A 283 12.93 11.78 -9.74
C ALA A 283 13.38 13.14 -10.30
N ARG A 284 13.50 14.17 -9.45
CA ARG A 284 14.03 15.49 -9.85
C ARG A 284 15.47 15.40 -10.33
N THR A 285 16.32 14.63 -9.64
CA THR A 285 17.72 14.43 -10.04
C THR A 285 17.82 13.69 -11.38
N VAL A 286 16.94 12.70 -11.64
CA VAL A 286 16.91 12.03 -12.94
C VAL A 286 16.38 12.96 -14.03
N ALA A 287 15.39 13.81 -13.72
CA ALA A 287 14.83 14.76 -14.67
C ALA A 287 15.86 15.81 -15.14
N SER A 288 16.85 16.16 -14.32
CA SER A 288 17.91 17.09 -14.73
C SER A 288 18.87 16.53 -15.78
N LEU A 289 18.81 15.23 -16.09
CA LEU A 289 19.56 14.59 -17.18
C LEU A 289 18.94 14.82 -18.57
N GLY A 290 17.75 15.43 -18.64
CA GLY A 290 17.05 15.72 -19.87
C GLY A 290 15.89 14.77 -20.17
N MET A 291 15.09 15.15 -21.17
CA MET A 291 13.79 14.56 -21.46
C MET A 291 13.87 13.06 -21.82
N ILE A 292 14.84 12.66 -22.65
CA ILE A 292 14.95 11.27 -23.12
C ILE A 292 15.34 10.33 -21.97
N ALA A 293 16.31 10.73 -21.14
CA ALA A 293 16.73 9.96 -19.97
C ALA A 293 15.60 9.80 -18.94
N TYR A 294 14.83 10.87 -18.71
CA TYR A 294 13.68 10.82 -17.82
C TYR A 294 12.54 9.94 -18.39
N ALA A 295 12.28 10.02 -19.70
CA ALA A 295 11.32 9.14 -20.37
C ALA A 295 11.72 7.67 -20.22
N ALA A 296 13.00 7.35 -20.39
CA ALA A 296 13.52 6.00 -20.16
C ALA A 296 13.33 5.54 -18.71
N HIS A 297 13.59 6.42 -17.74
CA HIS A 297 13.32 6.15 -16.34
C HIS A 297 11.85 5.84 -16.07
N ALA A 298 10.93 6.68 -16.55
CA ALA A 298 9.49 6.50 -16.36
C ALA A 298 8.98 5.19 -16.99
N VAL A 299 9.38 4.89 -18.22
CA VAL A 299 9.04 3.63 -18.90
C VAL A 299 9.59 2.44 -18.13
N SER A 300 10.81 2.55 -17.60
CA SER A 300 11.43 1.48 -16.82
C SER A 300 10.69 1.21 -15.51
N LEU A 301 10.25 2.25 -14.79
CA LEU A 301 9.43 2.09 -13.58
C LEU A 301 8.05 1.49 -13.90
N ASN A 302 7.46 1.83 -15.04
CA ASN A 302 6.21 1.21 -15.47
C ASN A 302 6.40 -0.29 -15.77
N ALA A 303 7.49 -0.67 -16.44
CA ALA A 303 7.83 -2.07 -16.66
C ALA A 303 8.07 -2.81 -15.33
N GLU A 304 8.74 -2.18 -14.37
CA GLU A 304 8.98 -2.70 -13.02
C GLU A 304 7.68 -2.98 -12.25
N SER A 305 6.64 -2.16 -12.45
CA SER A 305 5.39 -2.28 -11.69
C SER A 305 4.75 -3.67 -11.79
N ILE A 306 4.96 -4.37 -12.91
CA ILE A 306 4.47 -5.72 -13.15
C ILE A 306 5.13 -6.73 -12.19
N SER A 307 6.40 -6.54 -11.83
CA SER A 307 7.16 -7.50 -11.02
C SER A 307 6.98 -7.33 -9.51
N PHE A 308 6.88 -6.09 -8.99
CA PHE A 308 6.77 -5.88 -7.54
C PHE A 308 5.33 -6.03 -7.00
N MET A 309 4.29 -6.05 -7.85
CA MET A 309 2.90 -6.24 -7.39
C MET A 309 2.69 -7.56 -6.63
N PRO A 310 3.17 -8.72 -7.14
CA PRO A 310 3.21 -9.95 -6.37
C PRO A 310 3.88 -9.81 -4.99
N ALA A 311 4.93 -9.00 -4.89
CA ALA A 311 5.68 -8.77 -3.65
C ALA A 311 4.81 -8.16 -2.56
N PHE A 312 3.90 -7.23 -2.90
CA PHE A 312 2.93 -6.67 -1.95
C PHE A 312 2.00 -7.75 -1.36
N GLY A 313 1.57 -8.71 -2.17
CA GLY A 313 0.74 -9.81 -1.70
C GLY A 313 1.49 -10.71 -0.71
N PHE A 314 2.73 -11.09 -1.04
CA PHE A 314 3.58 -11.88 -0.15
C PHE A 314 3.98 -11.12 1.12
N ALA A 315 4.27 -9.82 1.02
CA ALA A 315 4.55 -8.96 2.18
C ALA A 315 3.35 -8.86 3.12
N THR A 316 2.14 -8.77 2.56
CA THR A 316 0.89 -8.76 3.33
C THR A 316 0.66 -10.10 4.02
N ALA A 317 0.83 -11.22 3.29
CA ALA A 317 0.73 -12.56 3.88
C ALA A 317 1.77 -12.78 4.99
N ALA A 318 3.02 -12.36 4.77
CA ALA A 318 4.08 -12.42 5.77
C ALA A 318 3.73 -11.59 7.02
N SER A 319 3.22 -10.36 6.83
CA SER A 319 2.76 -9.50 7.93
C SER A 319 1.67 -10.17 8.76
N THR A 320 0.64 -10.73 8.11
CA THR A 320 -0.47 -11.41 8.80
C THR A 320 0.00 -12.68 9.50
N MET A 321 0.74 -13.56 8.81
CA MET A 321 1.18 -14.83 9.38
C MET A 321 2.16 -14.61 10.53
N VAL A 322 3.10 -13.68 10.42
CA VAL A 322 4.04 -13.37 11.52
C VAL A 322 3.29 -12.78 12.72
N GLY A 323 2.41 -11.80 12.49
CA GLY A 323 1.61 -11.19 13.55
C GLY A 323 0.75 -12.22 14.30
N GLN A 324 0.04 -13.08 13.57
CA GLN A 324 -0.80 -14.10 14.19
C GLN A 324 0.00 -15.21 14.87
N ASN A 325 1.08 -15.73 14.26
CA ASN A 325 1.88 -16.78 14.90
C ASN A 325 2.58 -16.26 16.16
N LEU A 326 3.03 -15.00 16.19
CA LEU A 326 3.55 -14.40 17.42
C LEU A 326 2.47 -14.16 18.47
N GLY A 327 1.23 -13.83 18.05
CA GLY A 327 0.06 -13.80 18.95
C GLY A 327 -0.25 -15.17 19.57
N ALA A 328 -0.10 -16.23 18.77
CA ALA A 328 -0.26 -17.62 19.18
C ALA A 328 0.94 -18.16 19.99
N LYS A 329 1.95 -17.33 20.30
CA LYS A 329 3.21 -17.71 20.97
C LYS A 329 4.02 -18.77 20.22
N GLN A 330 3.98 -18.74 18.88
CA GLN A 330 4.71 -19.65 17.97
C GLN A 330 5.75 -18.90 17.11
N PRO A 331 6.86 -18.40 17.69
CA PRO A 331 7.86 -17.63 16.94
C PRO A 331 8.55 -18.44 15.83
N ARG A 332 8.74 -19.75 16.02
CA ARG A 332 9.29 -20.64 14.98
C ARG A 332 8.38 -20.70 13.76
N ALA A 333 7.07 -20.83 13.98
CA ALA A 333 6.05 -20.85 12.94
C ALA A 333 6.01 -19.51 12.17
N ALA A 334 6.15 -18.38 12.88
CA ALA A 334 6.29 -17.06 12.28
C ALA A 334 7.53 -16.96 11.36
N SER A 335 8.68 -17.46 11.82
CA SER A 335 9.93 -17.48 11.06
C SER A 335 9.82 -18.30 9.76
N VAL A 336 9.32 -19.53 9.87
CA VAL A 336 9.11 -20.42 8.70
C VAL A 336 8.17 -19.77 7.69
N SER A 337 7.07 -19.17 8.15
CA SER A 337 6.09 -18.50 7.28
C SER A 337 6.71 -17.33 6.51
N ALA A 338 7.50 -16.48 7.17
CA ALA A 338 8.17 -15.35 6.52
C ALA A 338 9.19 -15.82 5.47
N TRP A 339 9.97 -16.86 5.78
CA TRP A 339 10.94 -17.42 4.86
C TRP A 339 10.30 -18.06 3.63
N GLU A 340 9.21 -18.80 3.80
CA GLU A 340 8.49 -19.37 2.66
C GLU A 340 7.78 -18.26 1.84
N CYS A 341 7.25 -17.21 2.47
CA CYS A 341 6.75 -16.04 1.75
C CYS A 341 7.85 -15.41 0.90
N TRP A 342 9.07 -15.25 1.45
CA TRP A 342 10.18 -14.65 0.72
C TRP A 342 10.63 -15.53 -0.43
N LYS A 343 10.78 -16.84 -0.23
CA LYS A 343 11.11 -17.78 -1.32
C LYS A 343 10.08 -17.72 -2.45
N MET A 344 8.80 -17.63 -2.13
CA MET A 344 7.73 -17.51 -3.13
C MET A 344 7.78 -16.18 -3.87
N ALA A 345 7.99 -15.06 -3.17
CA ALA A 345 8.20 -13.76 -3.79
C ALA A 345 9.44 -13.76 -4.68
N LEU A 346 10.55 -14.33 -4.20
CA LEU A 346 11.80 -14.44 -4.93
C LEU A 346 11.65 -15.28 -6.20
N MET A 347 10.87 -16.36 -6.18
CA MET A 347 10.60 -17.14 -7.41
C MET A 347 9.89 -16.29 -8.46
N VAL A 348 8.87 -15.53 -8.07
CA VAL A 348 8.10 -14.68 -9.01
C VAL A 348 8.93 -13.49 -9.48
N MET A 349 9.50 -12.73 -8.55
CA MET A 349 10.29 -11.53 -8.86
C MET A 349 11.62 -11.88 -9.54
N GLY A 350 12.29 -12.94 -9.10
CA GLY A 350 13.52 -13.43 -9.72
C GLY A 350 13.29 -13.92 -11.14
N ALA A 351 12.18 -14.61 -11.42
CA ALA A 351 11.80 -14.97 -12.79
C ALA A 351 11.60 -13.73 -13.66
N MET A 352 10.88 -12.71 -13.16
CA MET A 352 10.74 -11.42 -13.85
C MET A 352 12.09 -10.71 -14.03
N GLY A 353 12.98 -10.78 -13.04
CA GLY A 353 14.31 -10.18 -13.12
C GLY A 353 15.17 -10.82 -14.21
N VAL A 354 15.10 -12.15 -14.36
CA VAL A 354 15.74 -12.86 -15.48
C VAL A 354 15.15 -12.40 -16.82
N LEU A 355 13.82 -12.27 -16.92
CA LEU A 355 13.16 -11.79 -18.13
C LEU A 355 13.56 -10.34 -18.47
N PHE A 356 13.66 -9.44 -17.50
CA PHE A 356 14.14 -8.08 -17.70
C PHE A 356 15.60 -8.03 -18.18
N ALA A 357 16.45 -8.92 -17.66
CA ALA A 357 17.86 -8.98 -18.06
C ALA A 357 18.07 -9.54 -19.48
N LEU A 358 17.27 -10.54 -19.87
CA LEU A 358 17.36 -11.21 -21.17
C LEU A 358 16.63 -10.45 -22.29
N PHE A 359 15.47 -9.85 -21.99
CA PHE A 359 14.60 -9.24 -23.00
C PHE A 359 14.24 -7.77 -22.69
N PRO A 360 15.22 -6.90 -22.39
CA PRO A 360 14.94 -5.53 -21.94
C PRO A 360 14.15 -4.71 -22.96
N THR A 361 14.50 -4.81 -24.24
CA THR A 361 13.83 -4.06 -25.33
C THR A 361 12.40 -4.54 -25.57
N ALA A 362 12.09 -5.81 -25.32
CA ALA A 362 10.73 -6.33 -25.45
C ALA A 362 9.79 -5.68 -24.42
N PHE A 363 10.24 -5.54 -23.17
CA PHE A 363 9.48 -4.84 -22.13
C PHE A 363 9.34 -3.35 -22.42
N MET A 364 10.40 -2.68 -22.88
CA MET A 364 10.32 -1.25 -23.25
C MET A 364 9.29 -1.01 -24.37
N LYS A 365 9.23 -1.89 -25.37
CA LYS A 365 8.29 -1.82 -26.50
C LYS A 365 6.82 -1.98 -26.10
N ILE A 366 6.52 -2.54 -24.92
CA ILE A 366 5.14 -2.59 -24.41
C ILE A 366 4.61 -1.17 -24.14
N PHE A 367 5.50 -0.24 -23.78
CA PHE A 367 5.12 1.09 -23.30
C PHE A 367 5.49 2.23 -24.27
N THR A 368 6.46 2.04 -25.16
CA THR A 368 6.85 3.07 -26.13
C THR A 368 7.52 2.50 -27.38
N ASP A 369 7.25 3.14 -28.53
CA ASP A 369 7.93 2.88 -29.81
C ASP A 369 9.08 3.87 -30.08
N ASP A 370 9.36 4.80 -29.15
CA ASP A 370 10.45 5.77 -29.32
C ASP A 370 11.82 5.09 -29.18
N VAL A 371 12.46 4.86 -30.33
CA VAL A 371 13.76 4.19 -30.45
C VAL A 371 14.87 4.91 -29.66
N ARG A 372 14.74 6.23 -29.42
CA ARG A 372 15.73 7.00 -28.64
C ARG A 372 15.79 6.58 -27.18
N VAL A 373 14.72 5.98 -26.66
CA VAL A 373 14.60 5.54 -25.26
C VAL A 373 15.27 4.18 -25.04
N PHE A 374 15.37 3.35 -26.08
CA PHE A 374 15.82 1.96 -25.94
C PHE A 374 17.26 1.77 -25.45
N PRO A 375 18.26 2.58 -25.86
CA PRO A 375 19.62 2.46 -25.31
C PRO A 375 19.66 2.67 -23.79
N PHE A 376 18.91 3.66 -23.30
CA PHE A 376 18.77 3.92 -21.87
C PHE A 376 17.98 2.80 -21.17
N GLY A 377 16.86 2.37 -21.76
CA GLY A 377 16.03 1.27 -21.28
C GLY A 377 16.77 -0.07 -21.16
N TYR A 378 17.71 -0.34 -22.06
CA TYR A 378 18.53 -1.55 -22.03
C TYR A 378 19.34 -1.67 -20.74
N ILE A 379 19.95 -0.57 -20.31
CA ILE A 379 20.77 -0.50 -19.10
C ILE A 379 19.88 -0.61 -17.85
N THR A 380 18.82 0.19 -17.79
CA THR A 380 17.93 0.25 -16.63
C THR A 380 17.23 -1.08 -16.38
N MET A 381 16.75 -1.76 -17.42
CA MET A 381 16.11 -3.08 -17.30
C MET A 381 17.08 -4.17 -16.82
N ARG A 382 18.35 -4.15 -17.23
CA ARG A 382 19.34 -5.10 -16.74
C ARG A 382 19.68 -4.89 -15.27
N ILE A 383 19.82 -3.63 -14.86
CA ILE A 383 19.98 -3.28 -13.44
C ILE A 383 18.73 -3.72 -12.67
N MET A 384 17.54 -3.52 -13.23
CA MET A 384 16.29 -3.98 -12.64
C MET A 384 16.29 -5.50 -12.43
N GLY A 385 16.81 -6.25 -13.40
CA GLY A 385 16.96 -7.69 -13.30
C GLY A 385 17.69 -8.15 -12.03
N TYR A 386 18.76 -7.43 -11.66
CA TYR A 386 19.45 -7.64 -10.38
C TYR A 386 18.61 -7.16 -9.19
N VAL A 387 18.02 -5.98 -9.27
CA VAL A 387 17.27 -5.32 -8.17
C VAL A 387 16.09 -6.15 -7.68
N GLN A 388 15.48 -6.98 -8.53
CA GLN A 388 14.38 -7.87 -8.14
C GLN A 388 14.72 -8.77 -6.94
N PHE A 389 15.97 -9.24 -6.82
CA PHE A 389 16.41 -10.06 -5.70
C PHE A 389 16.39 -9.30 -4.35
N PRO A 390 17.18 -8.22 -4.15
CA PRO A 390 17.16 -7.48 -2.90
C PRO A 390 15.81 -6.83 -2.62
N GLU A 391 15.10 -6.37 -3.65
CA GLU A 391 13.77 -5.79 -3.51
C GLU A 391 12.76 -6.80 -2.92
N SER A 392 12.80 -8.06 -3.34
CA SER A 392 11.96 -9.14 -2.77
C SER A 392 12.18 -9.31 -1.25
N ILE A 393 13.41 -9.19 -0.78
CA ILE A 393 13.76 -9.23 0.65
C ILE A 393 13.17 -8.01 1.34
N GLY A 394 13.39 -6.81 0.78
CA GLY A 394 12.91 -5.55 1.33
C GLY A 394 11.40 -5.52 1.54
N PHE A 395 10.62 -5.96 0.54
CA PHE A 395 9.16 -6.04 0.65
C PHE A 395 8.71 -7.09 1.65
N VAL A 396 9.17 -8.33 1.52
CA VAL A 396 8.63 -9.44 2.31
C VAL A 396 9.10 -9.39 3.76
N LEU A 397 10.41 -9.21 4.00
CA LEU A 397 10.92 -9.09 5.36
C LEU A 397 10.50 -7.77 6.00
N GLY A 398 10.38 -6.68 5.23
CA GLY A 398 9.77 -5.44 5.73
C GLY A 398 8.32 -5.65 6.18
N GLY A 399 7.53 -6.38 5.39
CA GLY A 399 6.18 -6.81 5.78
C GLY A 399 6.16 -7.69 7.02
N ALA A 400 7.06 -8.68 7.10
CA ALA A 400 7.21 -9.57 8.25
C ALA A 400 7.58 -8.80 9.54
N LEU A 401 8.54 -7.88 9.46
CA LEU A 401 8.95 -7.03 10.58
C LEU A 401 7.82 -6.10 11.04
N ARG A 402 7.08 -5.50 10.10
CA ARG A 402 5.85 -4.75 10.44
C ARG A 402 4.84 -5.65 11.15
N GLY A 403 4.60 -6.86 10.64
CA GLY A 403 3.74 -7.87 11.28
C GLY A 403 4.19 -8.26 12.69
N ALA A 404 5.50 -8.27 12.95
CA ALA A 404 6.06 -8.47 14.29
C ALA A 404 5.85 -7.27 15.23
N GLY A 405 5.56 -6.08 14.69
CA GLY A 405 5.49 -4.81 15.42
C GLY A 405 6.79 -4.00 15.37
N ASP A 406 7.79 -4.43 14.60
CA ASP A 406 9.09 -3.77 14.47
C ASP A 406 9.11 -2.66 13.40
N THR A 407 8.14 -1.75 13.45
CA THR A 407 7.99 -0.70 12.42
C THR A 407 9.11 0.36 12.48
N ARG A 408 9.75 0.53 13.65
CA ARG A 408 10.86 1.49 13.83
C ARG A 408 12.11 1.05 13.10
N SER A 409 12.48 -0.23 13.17
CA SER A 409 13.64 -0.74 12.42
C SER A 409 13.42 -0.56 10.93
N VAL A 410 12.19 -0.83 10.45
CA VAL A 410 11.84 -0.67 9.04
C VAL A 410 11.97 0.79 8.57
N LEU A 411 11.50 1.75 9.38
CA LEU A 411 11.68 3.18 9.15
C LEU A 411 13.17 3.57 9.06
N ILE A 412 13.98 3.18 10.05
CA ILE A 412 15.40 3.56 10.11
C ILE A 412 16.14 3.05 8.88
N TYR A 413 15.92 1.79 8.50
CA TYR A 413 16.57 1.21 7.32
C TYR A 413 16.08 1.86 6.04
N THR A 414 14.82 2.29 5.98
CA THR A 414 14.28 3.07 4.86
C THR A 414 14.94 4.45 4.76
N ILE A 415 15.20 5.12 5.88
CA ILE A 415 15.93 6.41 5.89
C ILE A 415 17.37 6.20 5.39
N ILE A 416 18.10 5.23 5.95
CA ILE A 416 19.48 4.94 5.57
C ILE A 416 19.58 4.64 4.07
N GLY A 417 18.72 3.75 3.58
CA GLY A 417 18.73 3.38 2.17
C GLY A 417 18.24 4.50 1.25
N ALA A 418 17.02 4.99 1.44
CA ALA A 418 16.39 5.89 0.49
C ALA A 418 17.04 7.28 0.48
N TRP A 419 17.41 7.82 1.64
CA TRP A 419 18.06 9.14 1.72
C TRP A 419 19.58 9.04 1.69
N GLY A 420 20.16 8.22 2.57
CA GLY A 420 21.60 8.09 2.69
C GLY A 420 22.25 7.50 1.44
N VAL A 421 21.67 6.43 0.89
CA VAL A 421 22.23 5.71 -0.26
C VAL A 421 21.63 6.19 -1.58
N ARG A 422 20.32 6.05 -1.81
CA ARG A 422 19.70 6.33 -3.11
C ARG A 422 19.84 7.80 -3.50
N VAL A 423 19.32 8.71 -2.68
CA VAL A 423 19.40 10.16 -2.98
C VAL A 423 20.84 10.65 -2.94
N GLY A 424 21.58 10.31 -1.88
CA GLY A 424 22.98 10.72 -1.72
C GLY A 424 23.87 10.27 -2.88
N LEU A 425 23.83 8.99 -3.25
CA LEU A 425 24.64 8.46 -4.35
C LEU A 425 24.12 8.89 -5.73
N ALA A 426 22.81 9.07 -5.93
CA ALA A 426 22.31 9.58 -7.21
C ALA A 426 22.84 10.99 -7.47
N LEU A 427 22.81 11.87 -6.46
CA LEU A 427 23.39 13.20 -6.56
C LEU A 427 24.90 13.13 -6.84
N LEU A 428 25.63 12.26 -6.13
CA LEU A 428 27.07 12.09 -6.33
C LEU A 428 27.42 11.55 -7.73
N PHE A 429 26.78 10.46 -8.16
CA PHE A 429 27.07 9.81 -9.44
C PHE A 429 26.67 10.66 -10.65
N ILE A 430 25.60 11.45 -10.53
CA ILE A 430 25.17 12.35 -11.60
C ILE A 430 25.99 13.63 -11.61
N ALA A 431 26.16 14.30 -10.47
CA ALA A 431 26.82 15.61 -10.43
C ALA A 431 28.35 15.52 -10.53
N ALA A 432 28.98 14.59 -9.80
CA ALA A 432 30.44 14.50 -9.75
C ALA A 432 31.00 13.59 -10.84
N PHE A 433 30.46 12.37 -10.97
CA PHE A 433 31.00 11.37 -11.90
C PHE A 433 30.40 11.43 -13.31
N LYS A 434 29.31 12.17 -13.51
CA LYS A 434 28.62 12.32 -14.80
C LYS A 434 28.23 10.97 -15.42
N TRP A 435 27.85 9.99 -14.60
CA TRP A 435 27.41 8.67 -15.07
C TRP A 435 25.96 8.66 -15.59
N GLU A 436 25.38 9.85 -15.80
CA GLU A 436 24.04 10.04 -16.34
C GLU A 436 22.99 9.11 -15.71
N LEU A 437 22.15 8.47 -16.52
CA LEU A 437 21.07 7.60 -16.05
C LEU A 437 21.60 6.32 -15.40
N LEU A 438 22.74 5.80 -15.87
CA LEU A 438 23.39 4.64 -15.26
C LEU A 438 23.70 4.90 -13.78
N GLY A 439 24.25 6.08 -13.46
CA GLY A 439 24.53 6.50 -12.10
C GLY A 439 23.29 6.49 -11.21
N ALA A 440 22.18 7.06 -11.68
CA ALA A 440 20.92 7.05 -10.92
C ALA A 440 20.48 5.63 -10.54
N TRP A 441 20.52 4.73 -11.53
CA TRP A 441 20.04 3.36 -11.38
C TRP A 441 20.97 2.49 -10.55
N LEU A 442 22.28 2.71 -10.62
CA LEU A 442 23.23 2.08 -9.69
C LEU A 442 23.00 2.54 -8.25
N ALA A 443 22.71 3.83 -8.02
CA ALA A 443 22.35 4.31 -6.69
C ALA A 443 21.06 3.66 -6.15
N MET A 444 20.05 3.48 -7.01
CA MET A 444 18.83 2.73 -6.67
C MET A 444 19.11 1.26 -6.34
N ALA A 445 19.97 0.60 -7.12
CA ALA A 445 20.35 -0.79 -6.88
C ALA A 445 21.11 -0.96 -5.57
N LEU A 446 22.08 -0.09 -5.29
CA LEU A 446 22.83 -0.09 -4.03
C LEU A 446 21.92 0.14 -2.82
N ASP A 447 20.97 1.06 -2.91
CA ASP A 447 19.98 1.27 -1.85
C ASP A 447 19.17 0.01 -1.57
N TRP A 448 18.58 -0.61 -2.60
CA TRP A 448 17.81 -1.84 -2.40
C TRP A 448 18.68 -2.94 -1.78
N THR A 449 19.93 -3.10 -2.21
CA THR A 449 20.88 -4.05 -1.62
C THR A 449 21.19 -3.74 -0.16
N VAL A 450 21.41 -2.48 0.20
CA VAL A 450 21.66 -2.06 1.59
C VAL A 450 20.43 -2.31 2.45
N ARG A 451 19.23 -1.90 2.01
CA ARG A 451 17.99 -2.13 2.76
C ARG A 451 17.72 -3.62 2.93
N ALA A 452 17.86 -4.40 1.86
CA ALA A 452 17.71 -5.85 1.92
C ALA A 452 18.66 -6.48 2.96
N SER A 453 19.94 -6.07 2.95
CA SER A 453 20.95 -6.58 3.88
C SER A 453 20.61 -6.22 5.33
N LEU A 454 20.17 -4.98 5.59
CA LEU A 454 19.76 -4.53 6.92
C LEU A 454 18.51 -5.27 7.42
N MET A 455 17.49 -5.44 6.57
CA MET A 455 16.27 -6.20 6.90
C MET A 455 16.60 -7.67 7.17
N PHE A 456 17.43 -8.29 6.34
CA PHE A 456 17.86 -9.68 6.49
C PHE A 456 18.65 -9.88 7.79
N TRP A 457 19.60 -8.99 8.08
CA TRP A 457 20.35 -9.01 9.34
C TRP A 457 19.44 -8.84 10.56
N ARG A 458 18.51 -7.87 10.52
CA ARG A 458 17.54 -7.65 11.59
C ARG A 458 16.65 -8.87 11.81
N TRP A 459 16.20 -9.49 10.73
CA TRP A 459 15.40 -10.72 10.81
C TRP A 459 16.21 -11.87 11.42
N ASN A 460 17.45 -12.07 11.00
CA ASN A 460 18.31 -13.14 11.53
C ASN A 460 18.74 -12.92 12.98
N SER A 461 18.77 -11.67 13.45
CA SER A 461 19.09 -11.37 14.85
C SER A 461 18.09 -11.93 15.87
N GLY A 462 16.90 -12.36 15.43
CA GLY A 462 15.85 -12.91 16.29
C GLY A 462 15.17 -11.89 17.22
N LYS A 463 15.70 -10.66 17.35
CA LYS A 463 15.19 -9.61 18.25
C LYS A 463 13.71 -9.27 18.00
N TRP A 464 13.23 -9.44 16.77
CA TRP A 464 11.81 -9.23 16.42
C TRP A 464 10.86 -10.20 17.13
N GLN A 465 11.33 -11.38 17.54
CA GLN A 465 10.50 -12.40 18.20
C GLN A 465 10.04 -11.97 19.60
N HIS A 466 10.80 -11.09 20.25
CA HIS A 466 10.55 -10.64 21.63
C HIS A 466 9.77 -9.33 21.70
N ILE A 467 9.34 -8.77 20.56
CA ILE A 467 8.61 -7.50 20.54
C ILE A 467 7.18 -7.73 21.07
N THR A 468 6.86 -6.98 22.12
CA THR A 468 5.53 -6.86 22.70
C THR A 468 4.84 -5.61 22.16
N VAL A 469 3.54 -5.71 21.88
CA VAL A 469 2.75 -4.66 21.22
C VAL A 469 1.57 -4.17 22.05
#